data_AF-A0A1G0MFX4-F1
#
_entry.id   AF-A0A1G0MFX4-F1
#
_cell.length_a   1.000
_cell.length_b   1.000
_cell.length_c   1.000
_cell.angle_alpha   90.00
_cell.angle_beta   90.00
_cell.angle_gamma   90.00
#
_symmetry.space_group_name_H-M   'P 1'
#
loop_
_entity.id
_entity.type
_entity.pdbx_description
1 polymer ?
#
loop_
_entity_poly.entity_id
_entity_poly.type
_entity_poly.pdbx_seq_one_letter_code
_entity_poly.pdbx_strand_id
1 'polypeptide(L)'
;MTGLGQSFLGNIFIAAATSLPEVVVSLAAVRIGAIDLAIGNLLGSNICNIFILAVDDLFFVEGPILAYANSNHIISSLAAIAMTSIMIIGLTYRSEKKLLFLAWDSMAVILLYLSYLMLLYMFR
;
A
#
# COMPACT_ATOMS: atom_id res chain seq x y z
N MET A 1 -13.88 29.51 1.40
CA MET A 1 -13.68 28.63 0.23
C MET A 1 -12.77 27.51 0.71
N THR A 2 -13.34 26.37 1.07
CA THR A 2 -12.63 25.29 1.76
C THR A 2 -11.68 24.61 0.77
N GLY A 3 -10.40 24.97 0.78
CA GLY A 3 -9.32 24.35 -0.01
C GLY A 3 -9.18 22.82 0.18
N LEU A 4 -9.95 22.26 1.14
CA LEU A 4 -10.25 20.84 1.29
C LEU A 4 -10.59 20.14 -0.03
N GLY A 5 -11.37 20.77 -0.93
CA GLY A 5 -11.71 20.15 -2.21
C GLY A 5 -10.49 19.91 -3.12
N GLN A 6 -9.61 20.91 -3.23
CA GLN A 6 -8.42 20.82 -4.10
C GLN A 6 -7.32 19.93 -3.51
N SER A 7 -7.04 20.03 -2.21
CA SER A 7 -6.04 19.16 -1.57
C SER A 7 -6.50 17.70 -1.48
N PHE A 8 -7.79 17.45 -1.23
CA PHE A 8 -8.31 16.08 -1.17
C PHE A 8 -8.31 15.41 -2.56
N LEU A 9 -8.79 16.10 -3.59
CA LEU A 9 -8.71 15.61 -4.97
C LEU A 9 -7.25 15.42 -5.38
N GLY A 10 -6.37 16.38 -5.10
CA GLY A 10 -4.94 16.28 -5.39
C GLY A 10 -4.30 15.04 -4.78
N ASN A 11 -4.53 14.77 -3.50
CA ASN A 11 -3.99 13.58 -2.83
C ASN A 11 -4.52 12.27 -3.42
N ILE A 12 -5.81 12.19 -3.78
CA ILE A 12 -6.38 10.99 -4.41
C ILE A 12 -5.78 10.80 -5.81
N PHE A 13 -5.66 11.87 -6.60
CA PHE A 13 -5.09 11.79 -7.95
C PHE A 13 -3.62 11.40 -7.91
N ILE A 14 -2.83 11.95 -6.99
CA ILE A 14 -1.42 11.57 -6.81
C ILE A 14 -1.34 10.10 -6.41
N ALA A 15 -2.09 9.69 -5.37
CA ALA A 15 -2.09 8.29 -4.92
C ALA A 15 -2.52 7.33 -6.04
N ALA A 16 -3.54 7.69 -6.82
CA ALA A 16 -3.97 6.91 -7.96
C ALA A 16 -2.90 6.89 -9.07
N ALA A 17 -2.31 8.03 -9.42
CA ALA A 17 -1.30 8.12 -10.48
C ALA A 17 -0.03 7.33 -10.12
N THR A 18 0.36 7.30 -8.85
CA THR A 18 1.52 6.54 -8.38
C THR A 18 1.26 5.04 -8.22
N SER A 19 0.01 4.59 -8.15
CA SER A 19 -0.32 3.16 -7.97
C SER A 19 -0.98 2.51 -9.19
N LEU A 20 -1.42 3.31 -10.17
CA LEU A 20 -2.05 2.83 -11.39
C LEU A 20 -1.10 1.98 -12.25
N PRO A 21 0.17 2.36 -12.47
CA PRO A 21 1.11 1.54 -13.24
C PRO A 21 1.25 0.13 -12.65
N GLU A 22 1.35 0.02 -11.32
CA GLU A 22 1.51 -1.24 -10.61
C GLU A 22 0.28 -2.13 -10.76
N VAL A 23 -0.92 -1.55 -10.67
CA VAL A 23 -2.17 -2.28 -10.91
C VAL A 23 -2.23 -2.81 -12.33
N VAL A 24 -1.84 -2.00 -13.32
CA VAL A 24 -1.82 -2.41 -14.74
C VAL A 24 -0.83 -3.55 -14.98
N VAL A 25 0.40 -3.44 -14.46
CA VAL A 25 1.44 -4.46 -14.60
C VAL A 25 1.03 -5.76 -13.89
N SER A 26 0.49 -5.67 -12.67
CA SER A 26 0.03 -6.84 -11.92
C SER A 26 -1.11 -7.55 -12.63
N LEU A 27 -2.07 -6.80 -13.18
CA LEU A 27 -3.19 -7.37 -13.94
C LEU A 27 -2.71 -8.03 -15.23
N ALA A 28 -1.77 -7.41 -15.95
CA ALA A 28 -1.17 -7.97 -17.15
C ALA A 28 -0.42 -9.28 -16.83
N ALA A 29 0.38 -9.29 -15.76
CA ALA A 29 1.13 -10.45 -15.30
C ALA A 29 0.20 -11.63 -14.94
N VAL A 30 -0.91 -11.37 -14.22
CA VAL A 30 -1.91 -12.40 -13.92
C VAL A 30 -2.58 -12.94 -15.19
N ARG A 31 -2.89 -12.08 -16.17
CA ARG A 31 -3.51 -12.49 -17.43
C ARG A 31 -2.65 -13.43 -18.27
N ILE A 32 -1.32 -13.28 -18.20
CA ILE A 32 -0.37 -14.15 -18.91
C ILE A 32 0.09 -15.36 -18.06
N GLY A 33 -0.48 -15.54 -16.85
CA GLY A 33 -0.12 -16.62 -15.94
C GLY A 33 1.22 -16.43 -15.21
N ALA A 34 1.84 -15.25 -15.31
CA ALA A 34 3.10 -14.92 -14.65
C ALA A 34 2.85 -14.41 -13.22
N ILE A 35 2.40 -15.30 -12.32
CA ILE A 35 2.03 -14.95 -10.94
C ILE A 35 3.23 -14.43 -10.14
N ASP A 36 4.42 -15.01 -10.33
CA ASP A 36 5.65 -14.56 -9.66
C ASP A 36 6.02 -13.13 -10.06
N LEU A 37 5.74 -12.75 -11.32
CA LEU A 37 5.94 -11.38 -11.78
C LEU A 37 4.97 -10.41 -11.11
N ALA A 38 3.71 -10.80 -10.92
CA ALA A 38 2.72 -9.98 -10.22
C ALA A 38 3.12 -9.75 -8.74
N ILE A 39 3.58 -10.80 -8.06
CA ILE A 39 4.06 -10.73 -6.67
C ILE A 39 5.33 -9.88 -6.59
N GLY A 40 6.27 -10.10 -7.50
CA GLY A 40 7.53 -9.35 -7.59
C GLY A 40 7.30 -7.85 -7.85
N ASN A 41 6.33 -7.50 -8.70
CA ASN A 41 5.92 -6.12 -8.93
C ASN A 41 5.40 -5.46 -7.63
N LEU A 42 4.50 -6.13 -6.90
CA LEU A 42 3.91 -5.57 -5.69
C LEU A 42 4.94 -5.36 -4.57
N LEU A 43 5.79 -6.38 -4.31
CA LEU A 43 6.86 -6.26 -3.29
C LEU A 43 7.95 -5.28 -3.71
N GLY A 44 8.37 -5.33 -4.99
CA GLY A 44 9.39 -4.47 -5.56
C GLY A 44 9.00 -3.00 -5.47
N SER A 45 7.77 -2.64 -5.84
CA SER A 45 7.28 -1.26 -5.71
C SER A 45 7.27 -0.76 -4.27
N ASN A 46 6.87 -1.60 -3.30
CA ASN A 46 6.92 -1.23 -1.88
C ASN A 46 8.36 -0.96 -1.40
N ILE A 47 9.33 -1.79 -1.82
CA ILE A 47 10.74 -1.59 -1.48
C ILE A 47 11.28 -0.32 -2.13
N CYS A 48 11.00 -0.09 -3.42
CA CYS A 48 11.39 1.12 -4.13
C CYS A 48 10.82 2.38 -3.49
N ASN A 49 9.56 2.36 -3.04
CA ASN A 49 8.94 3.50 -2.36
C ASN A 49 9.66 3.85 -1.05
N ILE A 50 10.06 2.86 -0.25
CA ILE A 50 10.86 3.09 0.96
C ILE A 50 12.25 3.59 0.62
N PHE A 51 12.86 3.07 -0.45
CA PHE A 51 14.16 3.54 -0.92
C PHE A 51 14.10 5.01 -1.37
N ILE A 52 13.05 5.42 -2.09
CA ILE A 52 12.84 6.82 -2.48
C ILE A 52 12.78 7.71 -1.24
N LEU A 53 12.07 7.31 -0.18
CA LEU A 53 12.05 8.09 1.08
C LEU A 53 13.44 8.27 1.69
N ALA A 54 14.30 7.25 1.61
CA ALA A 54 15.68 7.36 2.10
C ALA A 54 16.52 8.30 1.23
N VAL A 55 16.27 8.33 -0.09
CA VAL A 55 16.89 9.29 -1.00
C VAL A 55 16.38 10.70 -0.73
N ASP A 56 15.08 10.88 -0.52
CA ASP A 56 14.46 12.18 -0.21
C ASP A 56 15.05 12.78 1.08
N ASP A 57 15.35 11.95 2.09
CA ASP A 57 16.00 12.37 3.34
C ASP A 57 17.39 12.97 3.09
N LEU A 58 18.13 12.52 2.07
CA LEU A 58 19.44 13.10 1.70
C LEU A 58 19.33 14.52 1.14
N PHE A 59 18.19 14.86 0.52
CA PHE A 59 17.96 16.18 -0.07
C PHE A 59 17.27 17.14 0.90
N PHE A 60 16.75 16.63 2.02
CA PHE A 60 16.05 17.44 3.01
C PHE A 60 17.03 18.05 4.02
N VAL A 61 17.18 19.38 3.96
CA VAL A 61 18.25 20.11 4.68
C VAL A 61 17.83 20.47 6.12
N GLU A 62 16.54 20.44 6.43
CA GLU A 62 16.00 20.97 7.70
C GLU A 62 16.09 19.98 8.87
N GLY A 63 16.45 18.72 8.63
CA GLY A 63 16.59 17.66 9.64
C GLY A 63 16.19 16.28 9.10
N PRO A 64 15.92 15.27 9.93
CA PRO A 64 15.40 13.98 9.45
C PRO A 64 13.93 14.12 9.02
N ILE A 65 13.57 13.75 7.78
CA ILE A 65 12.20 13.83 7.24
C ILE A 65 11.18 13.19 8.18
N LEU A 66 11.54 12.05 8.78
CA LEU A 66 10.64 11.31 9.68
C LEU A 66 10.32 12.07 10.97
N ALA A 67 11.16 13.00 11.41
CA ALA A 67 10.89 13.84 12.57
C ALA A 67 9.85 14.94 12.28
N TYR A 68 9.71 15.31 10.99
CA TYR A 68 8.73 16.30 10.52
C TYR A 68 7.41 15.66 10.06
N ALA A 69 7.33 14.33 10.02
CA ALA A 69 6.11 13.61 9.67
C ALA A 69 5.04 13.77 10.77
N ASN A 70 3.81 14.03 10.35
CA ASN A 70 2.68 14.18 11.26
C ASN A 70 2.30 12.84 11.92
N SER A 71 2.03 12.83 13.23
CA SER A 71 1.58 11.65 13.98
C SER A 71 0.32 10.96 13.41
N ASN A 72 -0.47 11.65 12.58
CA ASN A 72 -1.62 11.08 11.89
C ASN A 72 -1.25 9.92 10.93
N HIS A 73 0.02 9.78 10.56
CA HIS A 73 0.48 8.67 9.72
C HIS A 73 0.65 7.34 10.48
N ILE A 74 0.61 7.34 11.82
CA ILE A 74 0.80 6.12 12.65
C ILE A 74 -0.22 5.02 12.33
N ILE A 75 -1.49 5.39 12.12
CA ILE A 75 -2.55 4.41 11.78
C ILE A 75 -2.28 3.82 10.39
N SER A 76 -1.82 4.64 9.44
CA SER A 76 -1.52 4.21 8.07
C SER A 76 -0.29 3.30 8.03
N SER A 77 0.75 3.61 8.79
CA SER A 77 1.96 2.77 8.86
C SER A 77 1.69 1.43 9.53
N LEU A 78 0.90 1.42 10.62
CA LEU A 78 0.51 0.17 11.29
C LEU A 78 -0.32 -0.73 10.36
N ALA A 79 -1.26 -0.15 9.61
CA ALA A 79 -2.06 -0.87 8.63
C ALA A 79 -1.18 -1.45 7.51
N ALA A 80 -0.20 -0.69 7.00
CA ALA A 80 0.74 -1.15 5.99
C ALA A 80 1.58 -2.34 6.48
N ILE A 81 2.09 -2.27 7.72
CA ILE A 81 2.83 -3.38 8.36
C ILE A 81 1.94 -4.62 8.48
N ALA A 82 0.70 -4.47 8.93
CA ALA A 82 -0.23 -5.58 9.11
C ALA A 82 -0.64 -6.24 7.77
N MET A 83 -0.88 -5.45 6.72
CA MET A 83 -1.18 -5.99 5.39
C MET A 83 0.04 -6.72 4.80
N THR A 84 1.24 -6.16 4.96
CA THR A 84 2.47 -6.78 4.45
C THR A 84 2.81 -8.07 5.20
N SER A 85 2.55 -8.15 6.52
CA SER A 85 2.77 -9.38 7.29
C SER A 85 1.82 -10.50 6.86
N ILE A 86 0.54 -10.20 6.63
CA ILE A 86 -0.43 -11.17 6.09
C ILE A 86 0.02 -11.68 4.71
N MET A 87 0.50 -10.79 3.85
CA MET A 87 1.04 -11.17 2.54
C MET A 87 2.22 -12.14 2.67
N ILE A 88 3.18 -11.87 3.56
CA ILE A 88 4.34 -12.74 3.82
C ILE A 88 3.90 -14.10 4.37
N ILE A 89 2.92 -14.12 5.28
CA ILE A 89 2.34 -15.36 5.81
C ILE A 89 1.70 -16.17 4.68
N GLY A 90 0.91 -15.52 3.81
CA GLY A 90 0.27 -16.19 2.67
C GLY A 90 1.28 -16.76 1.67
N LEU A 91 2.39 -16.06 1.41
CA LEU A 91 3.49 -16.55 0.58
C LEU A 91 4.21 -17.77 1.20
N THR A 92 4.37 -17.78 2.52
CA THR A 92 5.08 -18.84 3.26
C THR A 92 4.21 -20.09 3.45
N TYR A 93 2.94 -19.90 3.81
CA TYR A 93 2.03 -21.00 4.11
C TYR A 93 1.43 -21.64 2.85
N ARG A 94 1.59 -21.00 1.67
CA ARG A 94 1.07 -21.44 0.35
C ARG A 94 -0.32 -22.07 0.48
N SER A 95 -1.30 -21.28 0.92
CA SER A 95 -2.66 -21.77 1.17
C SER A 95 -3.29 -22.37 -0.09
N GLU A 96 -3.42 -23.70 -0.12
CA GLU A 96 -3.97 -24.43 -1.28
C GLU A 96 -5.51 -24.31 -1.41
N LYS A 97 -6.20 -23.84 -0.36
CA LYS A 97 -7.67 -23.81 -0.32
C LYS A 97 -8.24 -22.43 -0.69
N LYS A 98 -8.80 -22.34 -1.88
CA LYS A 98 -9.74 -21.28 -2.28
C LYS A 98 -11.13 -21.64 -1.76
N LEU A 99 -11.77 -20.78 -0.98
CA LEU A 99 -13.11 -21.10 -0.45
C LEU A 99 -14.22 -20.90 -1.50
N LEU A 100 -14.04 -19.93 -2.41
CA LEU A 100 -14.99 -19.59 -3.47
C LEU A 100 -14.25 -19.09 -4.73
N PHE A 101 -13.69 -17.88 -4.66
CA PHE A 101 -12.89 -17.21 -5.72
C PHE A 101 -11.63 -16.50 -5.18
N LEU A 102 -11.51 -16.37 -3.86
CA LEU A 102 -10.44 -15.66 -3.17
C LEU A 102 -9.80 -16.57 -2.11
N ALA A 103 -8.49 -16.43 -1.92
CA ALA A 103 -7.77 -17.08 -0.82
C ALA A 103 -8.12 -16.39 0.50
N TRP A 104 -8.08 -17.13 1.61
CA TRP A 104 -8.30 -16.60 2.96
C TRP A 104 -7.38 -15.43 3.28
N ASP A 105 -6.12 -15.51 2.85
CA ASP A 105 -5.12 -14.46 3.06
C ASP A 105 -5.53 -13.16 2.36
N SER A 106 -6.04 -13.26 1.12
CA SER A 106 -6.52 -12.09 0.37
C SER A 106 -7.80 -11.49 0.97
N MET A 107 -8.70 -12.31 1.52
CA MET A 107 -9.88 -11.80 2.24
C MET A 107 -9.47 -11.04 3.50
N ALA A 108 -8.47 -11.54 4.24
CA ALA A 108 -7.94 -10.87 5.41
C ALA A 108 -7.32 -9.50 5.05
N VAL A 109 -6.55 -9.42 3.96
CA VAL A 109 -6.00 -8.14 3.47
C VAL A 109 -7.10 -7.14 3.10
N ILE A 110 -8.14 -7.57 2.38
CA ILE A 110 -9.26 -6.68 2.01
C ILE A 110 -9.99 -6.16 3.25
N LEU A 111 -10.31 -7.05 4.20
CA LEU A 111 -10.97 -6.66 5.45
C LEU A 111 -10.12 -5.68 6.26
N LEU A 112 -8.81 -5.89 6.32
CA LEU A 112 -7.89 -5.02 7.04
C LEU A 112 -7.74 -3.66 6.36
N TYR A 113 -7.74 -3.62 5.02
CA TYR A 113 -7.76 -2.37 4.28
C TYR A 113 -9.05 -1.57 4.50
N LEU A 114 -10.22 -2.24 4.48
CA LEU A 114 -11.50 -1.61 4.76
C LEU A 114 -11.59 -1.10 6.20
N SER A 115 -11.11 -1.88 7.18
CA SER A 115 -11.08 -1.44 8.58
C SER A 115 -10.13 -0.25 8.78
N TYR A 116 -8.97 -0.25 8.10
CA TYR A 116 -8.07 0.90 8.06
C TYR A 116 -8.77 2.16 7.52
N LEU A 117 -9.49 2.08 6.39
CA LEU A 117 -10.22 3.22 5.84
C LEU A 117 -11.29 3.74 6.80
N MET A 118 -11.99 2.84 7.49
CA MET A 118 -13.00 3.21 8.48
C MET A 118 -12.39 3.90 9.71
N LEU A 119 -11.27 3.37 10.22
CA LEU A 119 -10.53 4.00 11.33
C LEU A 119 -10.01 5.38 10.92
N LEU A 120 -9.44 5.50 9.72
CA LEU A 120 -8.97 6.78 9.19
C LEU A 120 -10.10 7.81 9.09
N TYR A 121 -11.30 7.39 8.69
CA TYR A 121 -12.47 8.28 8.65
C TYR A 121 -12.97 8.68 10.04
N MET A 122 -12.87 7.79 11.03
CA MET A 122 -13.33 8.07 12.40
C MET A 122 -12.38 9.00 13.18
N PHE A 123 -11.07 8.94 12.91
CA PHE A 123 -10.05 9.75 13.57
C PHE A 123 -9.76 11.09 12.87
N ARG A 124 -10.48 11.42 11.79
CA ARG A 124 -10.25 12.61 10.95
C ARG A 124 -11.50 13.47 10.89
#